data_AF-A0A534IM81-F1
#
_entry.id   AF-A0A534IM81-F1
#
_cell.length_a   1.000
_cell.length_b   1.000
_cell.length_c   1.000
_cell.angle_alpha   90.00
_cell.angle_beta   90.00
_cell.angle_gamma   90.00
#
_symmetry.space_group_name_H-M   'P 1'
#
loop_
_entity.id
_entity.type
_entity.pdbx_description
1 polymer ?
#
loop_
_entity_poly.entity_id
_entity_poly.type
_entity_poly.pdbx_seq_one_letter_code
_entity_poly.pdbx_strand_id
1 'polypeptide(L)'
;MGRVADGSPGHGLVGKAVVDTEGVEIGFVMTEDEKFLTVGEGPIGSIRLGKRFVDRVADRVLLKGTLVEMFTGLNVIDAGGEFVGIVRDTIETEDTWDSILVEDEEGEMVVVVLEDIKTIDEFVELDVTGDELYETSGA
;
A
#
# COMPACT_ATOMS: atom_id res chain seq x y z
N MET A 1 29.98 -34.12 18.79
CA MET A 1 28.58 -34.10 19.28
C MET A 1 28.32 -32.73 19.88
N GLY A 2 27.46 -31.91 19.27
CA GLY A 2 27.11 -30.60 19.85
C GLY A 2 26.67 -29.54 18.85
N ARG A 3 25.41 -29.65 18.42
CA ARG A 3 24.53 -28.57 17.92
C ARG A 3 24.99 -27.78 16.70
N VAL A 4 24.62 -28.29 15.53
CA VAL A 4 24.19 -27.43 14.42
C VAL A 4 22.95 -26.67 14.89
N ALA A 5 22.97 -25.34 14.74
CA ALA A 5 21.77 -24.54 14.86
C ALA A 5 20.85 -24.92 13.70
N ASP A 6 19.81 -25.69 14.00
CA ASP A 6 18.69 -25.91 13.10
C ASP A 6 17.85 -24.62 13.12
N GLY A 7 18.28 -23.64 12.31
CA GLY A 7 17.46 -22.49 11.93
C GLY A 7 16.77 -22.87 10.63
N SER A 8 15.46 -23.10 10.70
CA SER A 8 14.60 -23.57 9.61
C SER A 8 14.89 -22.91 8.25
N PRO A 9 14.97 -23.66 7.14
CA PRO A 9 14.94 -23.08 5.80
C PRO A 9 13.49 -22.69 5.46
N GLY A 10 13.15 -21.40 5.53
CA GLY A 10 11.81 -20.91 5.22
C GLY A 10 11.86 -19.53 4.58
N HIS A 11 11.43 -19.45 3.33
CA HIS A 11 11.52 -18.32 2.42
C HIS A 11 10.95 -17.02 3.01
N GLY A 12 11.74 -15.94 3.03
CA GLY A 12 11.21 -14.60 3.26
C GLY A 12 10.19 -14.22 2.20
N LEU A 13 9.24 -13.36 2.57
CA LEU A 13 8.22 -12.81 1.68
C LEU A 13 8.83 -11.85 0.65
N VAL A 14 10.02 -11.33 0.94
CA VAL A 14 10.77 -10.42 0.07
C VAL A 14 10.89 -10.98 -1.35
N GLY A 15 10.56 -10.14 -2.33
CA GLY A 15 10.54 -10.46 -3.76
C GLY A 15 9.26 -11.14 -4.26
N LYS A 16 8.30 -11.47 -3.38
CA LYS A 16 6.98 -11.97 -3.81
C LYS A 16 6.11 -10.81 -4.28
N ALA A 17 5.39 -11.03 -5.37
CA ALA A 17 4.30 -10.16 -5.77
C ALA A 17 3.21 -10.15 -4.69
N VAL A 18 2.64 -8.97 -4.44
CA VAL A 18 1.48 -8.76 -3.59
C VAL A 18 0.31 -8.48 -4.49
N VAL A 19 -0.74 -9.30 -4.36
CA VAL A 19 -1.83 -9.32 -5.33
C VAL A 19 -3.14 -9.39 -4.58
N ASP A 20 -4.12 -8.62 -5.05
CA ASP A 20 -5.45 -8.60 -4.47
C ASP A 20 -6.32 -9.79 -4.92
N THR A 21 -7.61 -9.77 -4.55
CA THR A 21 -8.57 -10.83 -4.90
C THR A 21 -9.02 -10.82 -6.35
N GLU A 22 -8.83 -9.72 -7.07
CA GLU A 22 -9.12 -9.58 -8.50
C GLU A 22 -7.91 -9.94 -9.38
N GLY A 23 -6.73 -10.09 -8.77
CA GLY A 23 -5.49 -10.41 -9.45
C GLY A 23 -4.67 -9.19 -9.82
N VAL A 24 -5.03 -8.00 -9.33
CA VAL A 24 -4.27 -6.76 -9.49
C VAL A 24 -3.01 -6.84 -8.65
N GLU A 25 -1.87 -6.64 -9.29
CA GLU A 25 -0.57 -6.61 -8.62
C GLU A 25 -0.34 -5.21 -8.04
N ILE A 26 -0.11 -5.15 -6.72
CA ILE A 26 0.17 -3.92 -5.98
C ILE A 26 1.70 -3.63 -5.93
N GLY A 27 2.50 -4.57 -6.41
CA GLY A 27 3.96 -4.52 -6.40
C GLY A 27 4.60 -5.69 -5.67
N PHE A 28 5.86 -5.51 -5.26
CA PHE A 28 6.67 -6.59 -4.68
C PHE A 28 7.04 -6.29 -3.24
N VAL A 29 7.05 -7.32 -2.39
CA VAL A 29 7.52 -7.19 -1.01
C VAL A 29 9.00 -6.80 -1.03
N MET A 30 9.31 -5.60 -0.55
CA MET A 30 10.66 -5.09 -0.38
C MET A 30 11.25 -5.51 0.97
N THR A 31 10.47 -5.33 2.03
CA THR A 31 10.84 -5.73 3.39
C THR A 31 9.64 -6.30 4.13
N GLU A 32 9.89 -7.07 5.18
CA GLU A 32 8.85 -7.54 6.08
C GLU A 32 9.27 -7.39 7.54
N ASP A 33 8.30 -7.02 8.37
CA ASP A 33 8.41 -6.96 9.82
C ASP A 33 7.33 -7.84 10.47
N GLU A 34 7.28 -7.91 11.80
CA GLU A 34 6.30 -8.74 12.52
C GLU A 34 4.84 -8.38 12.20
N LYS A 35 4.56 -7.09 11.92
CA LYS A 35 3.20 -6.57 11.72
C LYS A 35 2.91 -6.05 10.33
N PHE A 36 3.94 -5.76 9.54
CA PHE A 36 3.82 -5.02 8.28
C PHE A 36 4.62 -5.68 7.16
N LEU A 37 4.21 -5.41 5.93
CA LEU A 37 4.95 -5.64 4.69
C LEU A 37 5.20 -4.29 4.05
N THR A 38 6.43 -3.98 3.69
CA THR A 38 6.69 -2.88 2.77
C THR A 38 6.64 -3.46 1.37
N VAL A 39 5.71 -2.98 0.57
CA VAL A 39 5.47 -3.34 -0.83
C VAL A 39 5.85 -2.14 -1.66
N GLY A 40 6.53 -2.32 -2.78
CA GLY A 40 6.78 -1.20 -3.69
C GLY A 40 6.77 -1.62 -5.14
N GLU A 41 6.46 -0.66 -5.99
CA GLU A 41 6.54 -0.74 -7.44
C GLU A 41 7.72 0.11 -7.91
N GLY A 42 8.88 -0.54 -8.13
CA GLY A 42 10.03 0.12 -8.75
C GLY A 42 10.41 1.46 -8.07
N PRO A 43 10.76 2.51 -8.84
CA PRO A 43 11.17 3.82 -8.31
C PRO A 43 9.99 4.74 -7.90
N ILE A 44 8.74 4.29 -7.98
CA ILE A 44 7.54 5.16 -7.90
C ILE A 44 7.07 5.35 -6.45
N GLY A 45 7.41 4.44 -5.55
CA GLY A 45 7.12 4.58 -4.13
C GLY A 45 6.95 3.23 -3.43
N SER A 46 6.65 3.28 -2.14
CA SER A 46 6.33 2.10 -1.35
C SER A 46 5.12 2.31 -0.44
N ILE A 47 4.35 1.24 -0.27
CA ILE A 47 3.25 1.13 0.68
C ILE A 47 3.65 0.15 1.78
N ARG A 48 3.53 0.61 3.03
CA ARG A 48 3.67 -0.25 4.19
C ARG A 48 2.31 -0.76 4.61
N LEU A 49 2.01 -2.00 4.26
CA LEU A 49 0.73 -2.65 4.47
C LEU A 49 0.74 -3.55 5.71
N GLY A 50 -0.28 -3.42 6.56
CA GLY A 50 -0.46 -4.31 7.70
C GLY A 50 -0.69 -5.76 7.29
N LYS A 51 0.04 -6.71 7.89
CA LYS A 51 -0.10 -8.17 7.67
C LYS A 51 -1.51 -8.71 7.96
N ARG A 52 -2.36 -7.93 8.64
CA ARG A 52 -3.79 -8.24 8.82
C ARG A 52 -4.56 -8.34 7.51
N PHE A 53 -4.10 -7.66 6.47
CA PHE A 53 -4.73 -7.61 5.16
C PHE A 53 -4.29 -8.79 4.29
N VAL A 54 -3.30 -9.56 4.72
CA VAL A 54 -2.85 -10.79 4.06
C VAL A 54 -3.84 -11.91 4.38
N ASP A 55 -4.36 -12.55 3.33
CA ASP A 55 -5.16 -13.77 3.43
C ASP A 55 -4.25 -15.00 3.51
N ARG A 56 -3.37 -15.17 2.51
CA ARG A 56 -2.47 -16.32 2.42
C ARG A 56 -1.19 -16.00 1.68
N VAL A 57 -0.16 -16.77 1.98
CA VAL A 57 1.15 -16.73 1.30
C VAL A 57 1.37 -18.04 0.57
N ALA A 58 1.63 -17.97 -0.73
CA ALA A 58 2.05 -19.10 -1.55
C ALA A 58 3.20 -18.66 -2.47
N ASP A 59 3.06 -18.83 -3.79
CA ASP A 59 3.97 -18.27 -4.78
C ASP A 59 4.00 -16.74 -4.73
N ARG A 60 2.85 -16.14 -4.41
CA ARG A 60 2.62 -14.70 -4.18
C ARG A 60 1.96 -14.46 -2.82
N VAL A 61 1.94 -13.21 -2.35
CA VAL A 61 1.17 -12.77 -1.18
C VAL A 61 -0.22 -12.37 -1.68
N LEU A 62 -1.25 -13.03 -1.17
CA LEU A 62 -2.65 -12.75 -1.52
C LEU A 62 -3.30 -11.91 -0.41
N LEU A 63 -3.97 -10.83 -0.81
CA LEU A 63 -4.73 -9.97 0.09
C LEU A 63 -6.14 -10.51 0.33
N LYS A 64 -6.78 -10.05 1.39
CA LYS A 64 -8.14 -10.45 1.80
C LYS A 64 -9.26 -9.88 0.93
N GLY A 65 -8.96 -8.84 0.17
CA GLY A 65 -9.88 -8.15 -0.71
C GLY A 65 -9.11 -7.21 -1.64
N THR A 66 -9.85 -6.46 -2.44
CA THR A 66 -9.35 -5.33 -3.23
C THR A 66 -8.86 -4.19 -2.34
N LEU A 67 -8.06 -3.26 -2.88
CA LEU A 67 -7.65 -2.07 -2.13
C LEU A 67 -8.87 -1.26 -1.66
N VAL A 68 -9.88 -1.09 -2.52
CA VAL A 68 -11.13 -0.42 -2.15
C VAL A 68 -11.82 -1.10 -0.97
N GLU A 69 -12.01 -2.42 -1.01
CA GLU A 69 -12.69 -3.14 0.08
C GLU A 69 -11.92 -3.06 1.39
N MET A 70 -10.58 -3.10 1.34
CA MET A 70 -9.75 -3.08 2.53
C MET A 70 -9.61 -1.70 3.15
N PHE A 71 -9.64 -0.64 2.34
CA PHE A 71 -9.39 0.73 2.79
C PHE A 71 -10.67 1.54 2.99
N THR A 72 -11.79 1.16 2.37
CA THR A 72 -13.07 1.83 2.56
C THR A 72 -13.44 1.91 4.05
N GLY A 73 -13.80 3.10 4.51
CA GLY A 73 -14.14 3.36 5.91
C GLY A 73 -12.94 3.64 6.81
N LEU A 74 -11.71 3.62 6.29
CA LEU A 74 -10.51 3.98 7.03
C LEU A 74 -10.23 5.50 6.96
N ASN A 75 -9.59 6.00 8.01
CA ASN A 75 -9.22 7.41 8.12
C ASN A 75 -7.98 7.73 7.30
N VAL A 76 -7.99 8.84 6.57
CA VAL A 76 -6.87 9.31 5.77
C VAL A 76 -6.20 10.48 6.47
N ILE A 77 -4.87 10.40 6.59
CA ILE A 77 -4.02 11.41 7.21
C ILE A 77 -3.02 11.90 6.15
N ASP A 78 -2.93 13.21 5.96
CA ASP A 78 -2.00 13.82 5.01
C ASP A 78 -0.53 13.81 5.48
N ALA A 79 0.37 14.26 4.61
CA ALA A 79 1.79 14.46 4.92
C ALA A 79 2.05 15.35 6.16
N GLY A 80 1.18 16.33 6.41
CA GLY A 80 1.20 17.23 7.57
C GLY A 80 0.74 16.59 8.89
N GLY A 81 0.12 15.42 8.83
CA GLY A 81 -0.48 14.75 9.98
C GLY A 81 -1.91 15.21 10.28
N GLU A 82 -2.57 15.91 9.35
CA GLU A 82 -3.95 16.36 9.45
C GLU A 82 -4.91 15.30 8.91
N PHE A 83 -6.10 15.22 9.53
CA PHE A 83 -7.16 14.34 9.07
C PHE A 83 -7.82 14.91 7.81
N VAL A 84 -7.84 14.12 6.74
CA VAL A 84 -8.39 14.53 5.45
C VAL A 84 -9.83 14.05 5.27
N GLY A 85 -10.13 12.83 5.73
CA GLY A 85 -11.45 12.24 5.54
C GLY A 85 -11.45 10.72 5.68
N ILE A 86 -12.57 10.12 5.29
CA ILE A 86 -12.79 8.67 5.31
C ILE A 86 -12.81 8.15 3.88
N VAL A 87 -12.03 7.11 3.59
CA VAL A 87 -12.01 6.49 2.26
C VAL A 87 -13.42 5.99 1.88
N ARG A 88 -13.88 6.38 0.70
CA ARG A 88 -15.11 5.89 0.08
C ARG A 88 -14.85 5.07 -1.17
N ASP A 89 -13.78 5.37 -1.90
CA ASP A 89 -13.41 4.66 -3.11
C ASP A 89 -11.90 4.78 -3.41
N THR A 90 -11.38 3.92 -4.29
CA THR A 90 -10.02 4.04 -4.84
C THR A 90 -10.09 4.35 -6.32
N ILE A 91 -9.23 5.24 -6.80
CA ILE A 91 -9.18 5.65 -8.21
C ILE A 91 -7.87 5.14 -8.81
N GLU A 92 -8.01 4.37 -9.88
CA GLU A 92 -6.91 3.76 -10.62
C GLU A 92 -6.77 4.45 -11.97
N THR A 93 -5.53 4.77 -12.34
CA THR A 93 -5.17 5.35 -13.64
C THR A 93 -4.14 4.42 -14.28
N GLU A 94 -4.39 3.97 -15.51
CA GLU A 94 -3.47 3.07 -16.24
C GLU A 94 -3.12 1.78 -15.47
N ASP A 95 -4.12 1.16 -14.84
CA ASP A 95 -3.97 -0.06 -14.01
C ASP A 95 -3.05 0.14 -12.78
N THR A 96 -2.72 1.39 -12.43
CA THR A 96 -1.95 1.77 -11.24
C THR A 96 -2.85 2.53 -10.27
N TRP A 97 -2.75 2.23 -8.98
CA TRP A 97 -3.45 3.01 -7.95
C TRP A 97 -2.78 4.38 -7.79
N ASP A 98 -3.54 5.45 -8.06
CA ASP A 98 -3.00 6.82 -8.21
C ASP A 98 -3.65 7.81 -7.22
N SER A 99 -4.93 7.61 -6.92
CA SER A 99 -5.68 8.49 -6.02
C SER A 99 -6.77 7.74 -5.25
N ILE A 100 -7.34 8.42 -4.25
CA ILE A 100 -8.47 7.93 -3.48
C ILE A 100 -9.57 8.98 -3.42
N LEU A 101 -10.80 8.50 -3.29
CA LEU A 101 -11.96 9.32 -3.02
C LEU A 101 -12.28 9.24 -1.52
N VAL A 102 -12.29 10.39 -0.85
CA VAL A 102 -12.58 10.49 0.59
C VAL A 102 -13.83 11.32 0.83
N GLU A 103 -14.55 11.03 1.90
CA GLU A 103 -15.60 11.87 2.46
C GLU A 103 -15.03 12.64 3.65
N ASP A 104 -15.07 13.97 3.61
CA ASP A 104 -14.55 14.82 4.67
C ASP A 104 -15.53 14.96 5.86
N GLU A 105 -15.16 15.79 6.85
CA GLU A 105 -16.00 16.04 8.02
C GLU A 105 -17.33 16.75 7.71
N GLU A 106 -17.43 17.44 6.59
CA GLU A 106 -18.64 18.13 6.12
C GLU A 106 -19.54 17.21 5.27
N GLY A 107 -19.06 15.99 4.95
CA GLY A 107 -19.72 15.04 4.06
C GLY A 107 -19.51 15.35 2.58
N GLU A 108 -18.52 16.17 2.25
CA GLU A 108 -18.13 16.46 0.87
C GLU A 108 -17.18 15.38 0.35
N MET A 109 -17.35 15.03 -0.93
CA MET A 109 -16.53 14.04 -1.60
C MET A 109 -15.30 14.72 -2.22
N VAL A 110 -14.12 14.38 -1.74
CA VAL A 110 -12.84 14.98 -2.14
C VAL A 110 -11.94 13.92 -2.75
N VAL A 111 -11.28 14.24 -3.87
CA VAL A 111 -10.28 13.37 -4.49
C VAL A 111 -8.90 13.77 -3.95
N VAL A 112 -8.14 12.78 -3.48
CA VAL A 112 -6.82 12.98 -2.87
C VAL A 112 -5.80 12.11 -3.61
N VAL A 113 -4.70 12.72 -4.03
CA VAL A 113 -3.58 12.02 -4.68
C VAL A 113 -2.72 11.31 -3.63
N LEU A 114 -2.17 10.14 -3.96
CA LEU A 114 -1.41 9.33 -3.00
C LEU A 114 -0.12 10.03 -2.50
N GLU A 115 0.47 10.91 -3.32
CA GLU A 115 1.65 11.70 -2.97
C GLU A 115 1.41 12.66 -1.78
N ASP A 116 0.19 13.12 -1.59
CA ASP A 116 -0.19 14.03 -0.50
C ASP A 116 -0.56 13.27 0.79
N ILE A 117 -0.65 11.94 0.72
CA ILE A 117 -1.10 11.09 1.83
C ILE A 117 0.09 10.47 2.52
N LYS A 118 0.07 10.54 3.85
CA LYS A 118 1.06 9.86 4.69
C LYS A 118 0.60 8.49 5.11
N THR A 119 -0.68 8.38 5.48
CA THR A 119 -1.17 7.22 6.22
C THR A 119 -2.68 7.03 6.00
N ILE A 120 -3.10 5.80 5.75
CA ILE A 120 -4.51 5.38 5.77
C ILE A 120 -4.69 4.48 7.00
N ASP A 121 -5.13 5.08 8.10
CA ASP A 121 -5.20 4.49 9.44
C ASP A 121 -3.83 3.96 9.94
N GLU A 122 -3.73 3.42 11.15
CA GLU A 122 -2.45 2.88 11.67
C GLU A 122 -1.94 1.61 10.93
N PHE A 123 -2.57 1.24 9.82
CA PHE A 123 -2.32 -0.03 9.10
C PHE A 123 -1.73 0.15 7.71
N VAL A 124 -1.71 1.37 7.18
CA VAL A 124 -1.19 1.67 5.86
C VAL A 124 -0.41 2.97 5.91
N GLU A 125 0.88 2.91 5.63
CA GLU A 125 1.72 4.10 5.46
C GLU A 125 2.14 4.18 4.00
N LEU A 126 2.06 5.37 3.41
CA LEU A 126 2.42 5.63 2.04
C LEU A 126 3.70 6.46 2.03
N ASP A 127 4.70 5.97 1.30
CA ASP A 127 5.96 6.65 1.00
C ASP A 127 6.08 6.72 -0.51
N VAL A 128 5.34 7.65 -1.10
CA VAL A 128 5.43 7.96 -2.53
C VAL A 128 6.57 8.95 -2.67
N THR A 129 7.71 8.51 -3.19
CA THR A 129 8.82 9.42 -3.49
C THR A 129 8.40 10.29 -4.64
N GLY A 130 7.90 11.49 -4.32
CA GLY A 130 7.62 12.54 -5.30
C GLY A 130 8.92 13.04 -5.92
N ASP A 131 9.44 12.31 -6.91
CA ASP A 131 10.49 12.79 -7.79
C ASP A 131 10.11 12.50 -9.25
N GLU A 132 9.65 13.58 -9.89
CA GLU A 132 9.68 13.87 -11.34
C GLU A 132 8.67 13.19 -12.28
N LEU A 133 7.40 13.60 -12.21
CA LEU A 133 6.50 13.53 -13.38
C LEU A 133 5.85 14.87 -13.76
N TYR A 134 6.57 15.99 -13.70
CA TYR A 134 6.24 17.19 -14.49
C TYR A 134 7.48 18.00 -14.90
N GLU A 135 8.50 17.37 -15.49
CA GLU A 135 9.46 18.09 -16.36
C GLU A 135 9.72 17.31 -17.66
N THR A 136 8.77 17.36 -18.60
CA THR A 136 8.99 17.66 -20.03
C THR A 136 7.64 17.47 -20.76
N SER A 137 6.95 18.51 -21.19
CA SER A 137 7.17 19.08 -22.51
C SER A 137 6.56 20.48 -22.55
N GLY A 138 7.37 21.49 -22.24
CA GLY A 138 6.97 22.89 -22.23
C GLY A 138 8.11 23.80 -22.66
N ALA A 139 8.62 23.62 -23.88
CA ALA A 139 9.28 24.65 -24.70
C ALA A 139 9.49 24.14 -26.14
#